data_AF-A0A091JTU0-F1
#
_entry.id   AF-A0A091JTU0-F1
#
_cell.length_a   1.000
_cell.length_b   1.000
_cell.length_c   1.000
_cell.angle_alpha   90.00
_cell.angle_beta   90.00
_cell.angle_gamma   90.00
#
_symmetry.space_group_name_H-M   'P 1'
#
loop_
_entity.id
_entity.type
_entity.pdbx_description
1 polymer ?
#
loop_
_entity_poly.entity_id
_entity_poly.type
_entity_poly.pdbx_seq_one_letter_code
_entity_poly.pdbx_strand_id
1 'polypeptide(L)' 'TGYCGLPKTMPHASIKLSEQYYVGQVLRFKCQNGYDKRPPTSGTRTCEEVHGEIIWTSLDMRCTNNSNEWPLQATEL' A
#
# COMPACT_ATOMS: atom_id res chain seq x y z
N THR A 1 4.12 18.64 16.03
CA THR A 1 3.70 17.27 15.65
C THR A 1 2.78 17.41 14.46
N GLY A 2 3.09 16.77 13.35
CA GLY A 2 2.18 16.76 12.21
C GLY A 2 1.55 15.39 12.00
N TYR A 3 0.62 15.34 11.06
CA TYR A 3 -0.22 14.18 10.79
C TYR A 3 -0.31 13.98 9.29
N CYS A 4 -0.34 12.72 8.88
CA CYS A 4 -0.71 12.40 7.52
C CYS A 4 -2.23 12.57 7.35
N GLY A 5 -2.63 13.00 6.16
CA GLY A 5 -4.03 12.98 5.77
C GLY A 5 -4.58 11.55 5.66
N LEU A 6 -5.85 11.45 5.24
CA LEU A 6 -6.47 10.16 4.96
C LEU A 6 -5.58 9.31 4.03
N PRO A 7 -5.21 8.08 4.44
CA PRO A 7 -4.41 7.20 3.60
C PRO A 7 -5.21 6.81 2.36
N LYS A 8 -4.54 6.77 1.21
CA LYS A 8 -5.15 6.23 -0.01
C LYS A 8 -5.47 4.75 0.23
N THR A 9 -6.72 4.37 0.00
CA THR A 9 -7.14 2.98 0.03
C THR A 9 -6.62 2.26 -1.20
N MET A 10 -6.38 0.96 -1.07
CA MET A 10 -6.01 0.10 -2.19
C MET A 10 -7.20 -0.79 -2.51
N PRO A 11 -7.62 -0.87 -3.79
CA PRO A 11 -8.67 -1.79 -4.21
C PRO A 11 -8.35 -3.21 -3.78
N HIS A 12 -9.38 -3.91 -3.29
CA HIS A 12 -9.28 -5.31 -2.88
C HIS A 12 -8.25 -5.58 -1.77
N ALA A 13 -7.92 -4.57 -0.97
CA ALA A 13 -7.13 -4.72 0.25
C ALA A 13 -7.89 -4.24 1.48
N SER A 14 -7.67 -4.93 2.59
CA SER A 14 -8.08 -4.52 3.92
C SER A 14 -6.97 -3.69 4.56
N ILE A 15 -7.36 -2.58 5.18
CA ILE A 15 -6.51 -1.70 5.99
C ILE A 15 -7.25 -1.40 7.30
N LYS A 16 -6.50 -1.29 8.40
CA LYS A 16 -7.05 -0.78 9.65
C LYS A 16 -6.91 0.75 9.66
N LEU A 17 -8.02 1.45 9.45
CA LEU A 17 -8.07 2.90 9.57
C LEU A 17 -8.05 3.31 11.06
N SER A 18 -7.52 4.48 11.34
CA SER A 18 -7.48 5.10 12.67
C SER A 18 -7.96 6.54 12.56
N GLU A 19 -8.47 7.12 13.65
CA GLU A 19 -8.98 8.50 13.62
C GLU A 19 -7.87 9.54 13.43
N GLN A 20 -6.65 9.21 13.86
CA GLN A 20 -5.48 10.08 13.78
C GLN A 20 -4.27 9.30 13.26
N TYR A 21 -3.54 9.90 12.31
CA TYR A 21 -2.35 9.30 11.70
C TYR A 21 -1.13 10.17 11.96
N TYR A 22 -0.49 9.96 13.11
CA TYR A 22 0.73 10.67 13.49
C TYR A 22 1.92 10.24 12.64
N VAL A 23 2.93 11.11 12.52
CA VAL A 23 4.25 10.72 11.98
C VAL A 23 4.79 9.53 12.77
N GLY A 24 5.30 8.52 12.07
CA GLY A 24 5.71 7.22 12.59
C GLY A 24 4.61 6.15 12.60
N GLN A 25 3.34 6.51 12.32
CA GLN A 25 2.25 5.54 12.26
C GLN A 25 2.43 4.60 11.07
N VAL A 26 2.31 3.29 11.32
CA VAL A 26 2.39 2.24 10.29
C VAL A 26 1.01 1.66 10.01
N LEU A 27 0.58 1.75 8.76
CA LEU A 27 -0.63 1.13 8.25
C LEU A 27 -0.29 -0.16 7.53
N ARG A 28 -0.95 -1.25 7.93
CA ARG A 28 -0.79 -2.57 7.32
C ARG A 28 -1.93 -2.85 6.37
N PHE A 29 -1.58 -3.11 5.11
CA PHE A 29 -2.48 -3.52 4.05
C PHE A 29 -2.37 -5.03 3.87
N LYS A 30 -3.50 -5.69 3.65
CA LYS A 30 -3.57 -7.11 3.32
C LYS A 30 -4.59 -7.32 2.21
N CYS A 31 -4.24 -8.05 1.17
CA CYS A 31 -5.19 -8.38 0.11
C CYS A 31 -6.37 -9.18 0.66
N GLN A 32 -7.55 -8.88 0.12
CA GLN A 32 -8.76 -9.65 0.35
C GLN A 32 -8.61 -11.03 -0.28
N ASN A 33 -9.29 -12.01 0.30
CA ASN A 33 -9.29 -13.38 -0.20
C ASN A 33 -9.84 -13.42 -1.64
N GLY A 34 -9.09 -14.02 -2.54
CA GLY A 34 -9.39 -14.06 -3.98
C GLY A 34 -8.65 -13.00 -4.80
N TYR A 35 -8.04 -12.00 -4.16
CA TYR A 35 -7.16 -11.00 -4.79
C TYR A 35 -5.71 -11.07 -4.30
N ASP A 36 -5.41 -12.10 -3.53
CA ASP A 36 -4.09 -12.47 -3.01
C ASP A 36 -3.37 -13.49 -3.91
N LYS A 37 -3.79 -13.61 -5.18
CA LYS A 37 -3.25 -14.60 -6.13
C LYS A 37 -1.77 -14.36 -6.46
N ARG A 38 -1.24 -13.16 -6.21
CA ARG A 38 0.15 -12.81 -6.45
C ARG A 38 0.76 -12.08 -5.25
N PRO A 39 2.00 -12.42 -4.87
CA PRO A 39 2.76 -11.61 -3.92
C PRO A 39 3.23 -10.30 -4.56
N PRO A 40 3.43 -9.23 -3.78
CA PRO A 40 3.16 -9.15 -2.34
C PRO A 40 1.65 -9.05 -2.03
N THR A 41 1.16 -9.96 -1.18
CA THR A 41 -0.25 -10.00 -0.74
C THR A 41 -0.50 -9.14 0.50
N SER A 42 0.57 -8.53 1.03
CA SER A 42 0.53 -7.61 2.15
C SER A 42 1.67 -6.61 2.03
N GLY A 43 1.50 -5.46 2.66
CA GLY A 43 2.46 -4.36 2.59
C GLY A 43 2.13 -3.31 3.63
N THR A 44 3.04 -2.37 3.82
CA THR A 44 2.92 -1.34 4.85
C THR A 44 3.14 0.04 4.25
N ARG A 45 2.38 1.02 4.73
CA ARG A 45 2.68 2.44 4.57
C ARG A 45 3.01 3.04 5.90
N THR A 46 3.99 3.92 5.93
CA THR A 46 4.38 4.68 7.11
C THR A 46 4.09 6.14 6.85
N CYS A 47 3.57 6.84 7.86
CA CYS A 47 3.47 8.28 7.82
C CYS A 47 4.85 8.84 8.17
N GLU A 48 5.52 9.49 7.23
CA GLU A 48 6.87 9.99 7.41
C GLU A 48 6.97 11.46 7.00
N GLU A 49 7.85 12.20 7.68
CA GLU A 49 8.21 13.55 7.29
C GLU A 49 9.44 13.49 6.39
N VAL A 50 9.27 13.80 5.12
CA VAL A 50 10.34 13.80 4.11
C VAL A 50 10.54 15.23 3.63
N HIS A 51 11.73 15.79 3.89
CA HIS A 51 12.08 17.16 3.53
C HIS A 51 11.08 18.23 4.04
N GLY A 52 10.49 18.02 5.23
CA GLY A 52 9.52 18.94 5.82
C GLY A 52 8.08 18.75 5.31
N GLU A 53 7.82 17.77 4.45
CA GLU A 53 6.48 17.39 4.01
C GLU A 53 6.06 16.07 4.67
N ILE A 54 4.86 16.03 5.22
CA ILE A 54 4.34 14.85 5.92
C ILE A 54 3.50 14.04 4.94
N ILE A 55 4.06 12.91 4.51
CA ILE A 55 3.50 12.06 3.46
C ILE A 55 3.41 10.60 3.89
N TRP A 56 2.48 9.89 3.26
CA TRP A 56 2.49 8.44 3.28
C TRP A 56 3.56 7.91 2.35
N THR A 57 4.35 6.95 2.81
CA THR A 57 5.29 6.23 1.94
C THR A 57 4.59 5.51 0.79
N SER A 58 5.36 5.21 -0.26
CA SER A 58 4.89 4.38 -1.37
C SER A 58 4.47 3.00 -0.85
N LEU A 59 3.54 2.39 -1.57
CA LEU A 59 3.08 1.03 -1.28
C LEU A 59 3.13 0.25 -2.57
N ASP A 60 4.17 -0.54 -2.70
CA ASP A 60 4.43 -1.36 -3.89
C ASP A 60 3.78 -2.73 -3.73
N MET A 61 2.44 -2.73 -3.68
CA MET A 61 1.65 -3.94 -3.77
C MET A 61 0.35 -3.69 -4.55
N ARG A 62 -0.15 -4.75 -5.19
CA ARG A 62 -1.39 -4.70 -5.96
C ARG A 62 -2.15 -6.00 -5.77
N CYS A 63 -3.34 -5.90 -5.19
CA CYS A 63 -4.23 -7.04 -5.03
C CYS A 63 -4.93 -7.32 -6.37
N THR A 64 -4.68 -8.49 -6.92
CA THR A 64 -5.22 -8.92 -8.22
C THR A 64 -5.78 -10.33 -8.10
N ASN A 65 -6.96 -10.55 -8.66
CA ASN A 65 -7.55 -11.88 -8.79
C ASN A 65 -7.03 -12.59 -10.05
N ASN A 66 -6.62 -11.83 -11.06
CA ASN A 66 -6.10 -12.43 -12.26
C ASN A 66 -4.65 -12.87 -12.03
N SER A 67 -4.40 -14.17 -12.23
CA SER A 67 -3.05 -14.71 -12.20
C SER A 67 -2.24 -14.35 -13.45
N ASN A 68 -2.79 -13.52 -14.36
CA ASN A 68 -2.28 -13.30 -15.72
C ASN A 68 -1.81 -11.87 -16.04
N GLU A 69 -2.07 -10.85 -15.22
CA GLU A 69 -1.66 -9.47 -15.53
C GLU A 69 -0.35 -9.07 -14.84
N TRP A 70 0.74 -9.51 -15.47
CA TRP A 70 2.08 -8.97 -15.24
C TRP A 70 2.14 -7.50 -15.71
N PRO A 71 2.88 -6.63 -15.02
CA PRO A 71 3.58 -5.57 -15.74
C PRO A 71 5.08 -5.60 -15.34
N LEU A 72 6.08 -5.62 -16.20
CA LEU A 72 6.24 -5.52 -17.65
C LEU A 72 7.55 -6.28 -18.03
N GLN A 73 7.76 -6.51 -19.33
CA GLN A 73 9.04 -6.81 -20.00
C GLN A 73 9.63 -8.22 -19.82
N ALA A 74 9.10 -9.19 -20.57
CA ALA A 74 9.99 -10.17 -21.18
C ALA A 74 10.75 -9.42 -22.28
N THR A 75 11.98 -9.00 -21.94
CA THR A 75 12.99 -8.53 -22.86
C THR A 75 12.99 -9.38 -24.13
N GLU A 76 12.81 -8.72 -25.26
CA GLU A 76 13.05 -9.26 -26.60
C GLU A 76 14.44 -9.93 -26.63
N LEU A 77 14.49 -11.21 -26.98
CA LEU A 77 15.72 -11.88 -27.44
C LEU A 77 15.41 -12.70 -28.70
#